data_AF-A0A7S1SX08-F1
#
_entry.id   AF-A0A7S1SX08-F1
#
_cell.length_a   1.000
_cell.length_b   1.000
_cell.length_c   1.000
_cell.angle_alpha   90.00
_cell.angle_beta   90.00
_cell.angle_gamma   90.00
#
_symmetry.space_group_name_H-M   'P 1'
#
loop_
_entity.id
_entity.type
_entity.pdbx_description
1 polymer ?
#
loop_
_entity_poly.entity_id
_entity_poly.type
_entity_poly.pdbx_seq_one_letter_code
_entity_poly.pdbx_strand_id
1 'polypeptide(L)'
;PLIWTADFILGDKVAGQDTYLVGEFNCSCVGITQQLHLTPKVADAAIKIISSAKAKRPLLPSPETSAGRIVVVECRGGSDKGPDGHRRDTVPMCNALIDKGWAAEPIF
;
A
#
# COMPACT_ATOMS: atom_id res chain seq x y z
N PRO A 1 2.58 6.17 6.15
CA PRO A 1 2.21 5.89 4.77
C PRO A 1 3.42 5.23 4.12
N LEU A 2 3.28 3.97 3.71
CA LEU A 2 4.27 3.51 2.75
C LEU A 2 4.12 4.42 1.52
N ILE A 3 5.21 5.05 1.11
CA ILE A 3 5.28 5.74 -0.17
C ILE A 3 5.34 4.60 -1.18
N TRP A 4 4.26 4.41 -1.92
CA TRP A 4 4.27 3.50 -3.05
C TRP A 4 4.88 4.24 -4.21
N THR A 5 5.93 3.64 -4.77
CA THR A 5 6.55 4.12 -6.00
C THR A 5 6.27 3.10 -7.07
N ALA A 6 5.57 3.54 -8.11
CA ALA A 6 5.44 2.78 -9.34
C ALA A 6 6.56 3.25 -10.27
N ASP A 7 7.43 2.33 -10.67
CA ASP A 7 8.39 2.61 -11.72
C ASP A 7 7.68 2.45 -13.06
N PHE A 8 7.54 3.55 -13.79
CA PHE A 8 6.98 3.55 -15.13
C PHE A 8 8.12 3.49 -16.13
N ILE A 9 8.23 2.36 -16.80
CA ILE A 9 9.20 2.16 -17.86
C ILE A 9 8.57 2.66 -19.16
N LEU A 10 9.30 3.52 -19.87
CA LEU A 10 8.90 3.98 -21.18
C LEU A 10 8.93 2.81 -22.15
N GLY A 11 7.77 2.48 -22.72
CA GLY A 11 7.61 1.46 -23.74
C GLY A 11 8.06 1.96 -25.12
N ASP A 12 7.66 1.23 -26.16
CA ASP A 12 8.02 1.58 -27.53
C ASP A 12 7.50 2.97 -27.91
N LYS A 13 8.41 3.76 -28.49
CA LYS A 13 8.09 5.11 -28.98
C LYS A 13 7.42 5.01 -30.35
N VAL A 14 6.10 4.89 -30.34
CA VAL A 14 5.30 5.10 -31.55
C VAL A 14 5.03 6.60 -31.65
N ALA A 15 5.24 7.20 -32.83
CA ALA A 15 5.11 8.65 -33.01
C ALA A 15 3.74 9.16 -32.50
N GLY A 16 3.76 9.94 -31.41
CA GLY A 16 2.56 10.52 -30.79
C GLY A 16 1.79 9.57 -29.85
N GLN A 17 2.32 8.38 -29.56
CA GLN A 17 1.74 7.43 -28.60
C GLN A 17 2.85 6.84 -27.73
N ASP A 18 3.27 7.60 -26.72
CA ASP A 18 4.11 7.04 -25.67
C ASP A 18 3.29 6.05 -24.83
N THR A 19 3.81 4.84 -24.69
CA THR A 19 3.24 3.84 -23.78
C THR A 19 4.09 3.77 -22.51
N TYR A 20 3.44 3.67 -21.36
CA TYR A 20 4.12 3.48 -20.08
C TYR A 20 3.68 2.14 -19.50
N LEU A 21 4.66 1.28 -19.23
CA LEU A 21 4.44 0.00 -18.57
C LEU A 21 4.85 0.16 -17.11
N VAL A 22 4.04 -0.37 -16.20
CA VAL A 22 4.45 -0.50 -14.80
C VAL A 22 5.50 -1.59 -14.75
N GLY A 23 6.76 -1.20 -14.57
CA GLY A 23 7.89 -2.13 -14.48
C GLY A 23 7.96 -2.77 -13.10
N GLU A 24 7.73 -1.96 -12.06
CA GLU A 24 7.76 -2.42 -10.68
C GLU A 24 6.79 -1.62 -9.81
N PHE A 25 6.24 -2.31 -8.82
CA PHE A 25 5.45 -1.72 -7.74
C PHE A 25 6.12 -2.10 -6.42
N ASN A 26 6.90 -1.19 -5.83
CA ASN A 26 7.65 -1.47 -4.62
C ASN A 26 7.68 -0.27 -3.66
N CYS A 27 8.26 -0.50 -2.47
CA CYS A 27 8.52 0.50 -1.45
C CYS A 27 9.96 1.06 -1.47
N SER A 28 10.72 0.75 -2.52
CA SER A 28 12.18 0.97 -2.61
C SER A 28 12.58 2.02 -3.67
N CYS A 29 11.76 2.28 -4.69
CA CYS A 29 12.12 3.11 -5.85
C CYS A 29 11.68 4.58 -5.73
N VAL A 30 12.07 5.27 -4.64
CA VAL A 30 11.87 6.73 -4.48
C VAL A 30 13.04 7.57 -5.02
N GLY A 31 13.93 6.99 -5.82
CA GLY A 31 15.21 7.64 -6.14
C GLY A 31 16.13 7.82 -4.92
N ILE A 32 15.80 7.18 -3.79
CA ILE A 32 16.62 7.17 -2.56
C ILE A 32 17.99 6.55 -2.80
N THR A 33 18.19 5.80 -3.89
CA THR A 33 19.51 5.31 -4.30
C THR A 33 20.55 6.43 -4.36
N GLN A 34 20.14 7.67 -4.67
CA GLN A 34 21.03 8.84 -4.65
C GLN A 34 21.06 9.60 -3.30
N GLN A 35 20.17 9.25 -2.36
CA GLN A 35 19.98 9.95 -1.08
C GLN A 35 19.76 8.94 0.08
N LEU A 36 20.57 7.88 0.13
CA LEU A 36 20.40 6.77 1.08
C LEU A 36 20.36 7.20 2.56
N HIS A 37 20.98 8.34 2.90
CA HIS A 37 21.00 8.90 4.25
C HIS A 37 19.60 9.35 4.75
N LEU A 38 18.61 9.47 3.85
CA LEU A 38 17.22 9.82 4.21
C LEU A 38 16.39 8.60 4.63
N THR A 39 16.90 7.38 4.46
CA THR A 39 16.19 6.14 4.80
C THR A 39 15.60 6.11 6.21
N PRO A 40 16.27 6.59 7.29
CA PRO A 40 15.67 6.58 8.63
C PRO A 40 14.47 7.53 8.75
N LYS A 41 14.55 8.72 8.13
CA LYS A 41 13.44 9.70 8.16
C LYS A 41 12.21 9.19 7.43
N VAL A 42 12.41 8.45 6.33
CA VAL A 42 11.32 7.80 5.59
C VAL A 42 10.67 6.72 6.47
N ALA A 43 11.45 5.94 7.20
CA ALA A 43 10.92 4.94 8.15
C ALA A 43 10.09 5.60 9.27
N ASP A 44 10.58 6.68 9.87
CA ASP A 44 9.87 7.42 10.92
C ASP A 44 8.52 7.97 10.43
N ALA A 45 8.51 8.57 9.23
CA ALA A 45 7.28 9.06 8.61
C ALA A 45 6.31 7.90 8.32
N ALA A 46 6.79 6.76 7.85
CA ALA A 46 5.98 5.58 7.62
C ALA A 46 5.28 5.12 8.90
N ILE A 47 6.04 4.98 9.99
CA ILE A 47 5.55 4.57 11.33
C ILE A 47 4.51 5.55 11.86
N LYS A 48 4.79 6.86 11.80
CA LYS A 48 3.91 7.90 12.36
C LYS A 48 2.51 7.90 11.75
N ILE A 49 2.41 7.77 10.43
CA ILE A 49 1.10 7.74 9.78
C ILE A 49 0.39 6.41 10.02
N ILE A 50 1.08 5.27 10.03
CA ILE A 50 0.43 3.98 10.34
C ILE A 50 -0.16 4.01 11.75
N SER A 51 0.60 4.52 12.73
CA SER A 51 0.13 4.63 14.11
C SER A 51 -1.01 5.64 14.28
N SER A 52 -1.11 6.65 13.42
CA SER A 52 -2.21 7.62 13.39
C SER A 52 -3.47 7.13 12.67
N ALA A 53 -3.38 6.13 11.79
CA ALA A 53 -4.47 5.65 10.94
C ALA A 53 -5.40 4.60 11.60
N LYS A 54 -5.28 4.35 12.91
CA LYS A 54 -6.15 3.43 13.67
C LYS A 54 -7.58 3.97 13.83
N ALA A 55 -8.31 4.17 12.73
CA ALA A 55 -9.75 4.38 12.75
C ALA A 55 -10.48 3.02 12.78
N LYS A 56 -11.66 2.99 13.43
CA LYS A 56 -12.57 1.83 13.52
C LYS A 56 -12.91 1.31 12.12
N ARG A 57 -12.32 0.17 11.74
CA ARG A 57 -12.54 -0.52 10.47
C ARG A 57 -13.20 -1.88 10.76
N PRO A 58 -14.03 -2.43 9.86
CA PRO A 58 -14.66 -3.74 10.00
C PRO A 58 -13.65 -4.90 9.78
N LEU A 59 -12.50 -4.84 10.45
CA LEU A 59 -11.47 -5.86 10.42
C LEU A 59 -11.59 -6.77 11.64
N LEU A 60 -11.25 -8.03 11.46
CA LEU A 60 -10.96 -8.92 12.58
C LEU A 60 -9.79 -8.36 13.41
N PRO A 61 -9.73 -8.66 14.72
CA PRO A 61 -8.56 -8.32 15.52
C PRO A 61 -7.32 -9.01 14.95
N SER A 62 -6.20 -8.30 14.89
CA SER A 62 -4.93 -8.93 14.47
C SER A 62 -4.54 -10.05 15.44
N PRO A 63 -3.90 -11.14 14.96
CA PRO A 63 -3.44 -12.22 15.83
C PRO A 63 -2.42 -11.72 16.86
N GLU A 64 -2.47 -12.26 18.09
CA GLU A 64 -1.54 -11.90 19.17
C GLU A 64 -0.07 -12.17 18.80
N THR A 65 0.17 -13.25 18.05
CA THR A 65 1.45 -13.58 17.42
C THR A 65 1.23 -13.71 15.92
N SER A 66 1.56 -12.66 15.17
CA SER A 66 1.45 -12.66 13.71
C SER A 66 2.76 -13.08 13.06
N ALA A 67 2.69 -13.88 12.00
CA ALA A 67 3.85 -14.28 11.21
C ALA A 67 4.52 -13.09 10.49
N GLY A 68 3.76 -12.02 10.29
CA GLY A 68 4.19 -10.77 9.68
C GLY A 68 3.01 -9.82 9.50
N ARG A 69 3.27 -8.65 8.91
CA ARG A 69 2.24 -7.65 8.60
C ARG A 69 2.13 -7.42 7.09
N ILE A 70 0.90 -7.46 6.58
CA ILE A 70 0.54 -7.16 5.20
C ILE A 70 -0.28 -5.88 5.17
N VAL A 71 0.01 -5.00 4.22
CA VAL A 71 -0.72 -3.75 4.03
C VAL A 71 -1.30 -3.73 2.62
N VAL A 72 -2.61 -3.52 2.52
CA VAL A 72 -3.31 -3.33 1.25
C VAL A 72 -3.42 -1.84 1.00
N VAL A 73 -3.02 -1.36 -0.19
CA VAL A 73 -3.13 0.07 -0.51
C VAL A 73 -4.20 0.33 -1.54
N GLU A 74 -5.04 1.30 -1.22
CA GLU A 74 -6.25 1.59 -1.94
C GLU A 74 -6.37 3.10 -2.18
N CYS A 75 -6.76 3.51 -3.38
CA CYS A 75 -7.05 4.92 -3.65
C CYS A 75 -8.33 5.37 -2.94
N ARG A 76 -8.35 6.62 -2.47
CA ARG A 76 -9.59 7.24 -1.94
C ARG A 76 -10.58 7.54 -3.06
N GLY A 77 -11.84 7.18 -2.82
CA GLY A 77 -12.94 7.46 -3.75
C GLY A 77 -12.97 6.51 -4.96
N GLY A 78 -13.93 6.74 -5.84
CA GLY A 78 -14.24 5.86 -6.98
C GLY A 78 -15.65 5.29 -6.88
N SER A 79 -16.28 5.04 -8.03
CA SER A 79 -17.63 4.47 -8.11
C SER A 79 -17.68 2.98 -7.71
N ASP A 80 -16.52 2.33 -7.59
CA ASP A 80 -16.34 0.94 -7.16
C ASP A 80 -16.29 0.78 -5.63
N LYS A 81 -16.26 1.87 -4.86
CA LYS A 81 -16.17 1.86 -3.39
C LYS A 81 -17.52 1.72 -2.70
N GLY A 82 -17.54 0.99 -1.59
CA GLY A 82 -18.69 0.85 -0.70
C GLY A 82 -18.83 2.01 0.30
N PRO A 83 -19.86 1.97 1.17
CA PRO A 83 -20.11 2.99 2.19
C PRO A 83 -18.97 3.15 3.23
N ASP A 84 -18.13 2.13 3.38
CA ASP A 84 -16.94 2.12 4.23
C ASP A 84 -15.70 2.73 3.54
N GLY A 85 -15.83 3.16 2.28
CA GLY A 85 -14.76 3.76 1.49
C GLY A 85 -13.84 2.75 0.82
N HIS A 86 -14.07 1.45 0.97
CA HIS A 86 -13.26 0.38 0.42
C HIS A 86 -13.96 -0.32 -0.75
N ARG A 87 -13.20 -0.99 -1.63
CA ARG A 87 -13.77 -1.98 -2.53
C ARG A 87 -14.37 -3.14 -1.74
N ARG A 88 -15.36 -3.78 -2.36
CA ARG A 88 -16.08 -4.94 -1.81
C ARG A 88 -15.17 -6.12 -1.43
N ASP A 89 -13.98 -6.23 -2.02
CA ASP A 89 -13.01 -7.32 -1.79
C ASP A 89 -11.89 -6.96 -0.79
N THR A 90 -11.63 -5.68 -0.54
CA THR A 90 -10.53 -5.23 0.34
C THR A 90 -10.66 -5.79 1.76
N VAL A 91 -11.81 -5.57 2.41
CA VAL A 91 -12.02 -6.01 3.81
C VAL A 91 -12.07 -7.54 3.93
N PRO A 92 -12.82 -8.29 3.09
CA PRO A 92 -12.80 -9.76 3.13
C PRO A 92 -11.40 -10.34 2.94
N MET A 93 -10.58 -9.77 2.05
CA MET A 93 -9.21 -10.22 1.84
C MET A 93 -8.33 -9.99 3.07
N CYS A 94 -8.41 -8.81 3.71
CA CYS A 94 -7.69 -8.55 4.94
C CYS A 94 -8.11 -9.50 6.07
N ASN A 95 -9.40 -9.79 6.21
CA ASN A 95 -9.88 -10.74 7.22
C ASN A 95 -9.40 -12.17 6.95
N ALA A 96 -9.36 -12.61 5.69
CA ALA A 96 -8.82 -13.92 5.33
C ALA A 96 -7.31 -14.05 5.62
N LEU A 97 -6.54 -12.96 5.51
CA LEU A 97 -5.13 -12.92 5.93
C LEU A 97 -5.00 -13.03 7.45
N ILE A 98 -5.88 -12.35 8.18
CA ILE A 98 -5.95 -12.40 9.66
C ILE A 98 -6.24 -13.82 10.14
N ASP A 99 -7.22 -14.49 9.54
CA ASP A 99 -7.55 -15.89 9.86
C ASP A 99 -6.38 -16.87 9.59
N LYS A 100 -5.45 -16.50 8.70
CA LYS A 100 -4.24 -17.27 8.39
C LYS A 100 -3.05 -16.90 9.30
N GLY A 101 -3.24 -16.10 10.33
CA GLY A 101 -2.19 -15.73 11.28
C GLY A 101 -1.33 -14.52 10.86
N TRP A 102 -1.81 -13.69 9.93
CA TRP A 102 -1.11 -12.47 9.50
C TRP A 102 -1.81 -11.22 10.03
N ALA A 103 -1.06 -10.21 10.47
CA ALA A 103 -1.67 -8.90 10.67
C ALA A 103 -1.94 -8.27 9.30
N ALA A 104 -3.15 -7.80 9.03
CA ALA A 104 -3.50 -7.16 7.76
C ALA A 104 -4.29 -5.87 7.96
N GLU A 105 -3.97 -4.84 7.18
CA GLU A 105 -4.76 -3.61 7.16
C GLU A 105 -4.79 -2.94 5.78
N PRO A 106 -5.93 -2.38 5.34
CA PRO A 106 -6.00 -1.51 4.19
C PRO A 106 -5.68 -0.07 4.57
N ILE A 107 -4.82 0.62 3.83
CA ILE A 107 -4.53 2.04 3.99
C ILE A 107 -4.82 2.82 2.71
N PHE A 108 -5.16 4.10 2.88
CA PHE A 108 -5.43 5.05 1.81
C PHE A 108 -4.30 6.06 1.66
#